data_AF-A0A8A1M116-F1
#
_entry.id   AF-A0A8A1M116-F1
#
_cell.length_a   1.000
_cell.length_b   1.000
_cell.length_c   1.000
_cell.angle_alpha   90.00
_cell.angle_beta   90.00
_cell.angle_gamma   90.00
#
_symmetry.space_group_name_H-M   'P 1'
#
loop_
_entity.id
_entity.type
_entity.pdbx_description
1 polymer ?
#
loop_
_entity_poly.entity_id
_entity_poly.type
_entity_poly.pdbx_seq_one_letter_code
_entity_poly.pdbx_strand_id
1 'polypeptide(L)'
;MLLMEEKQWITVQQKTFTKWLNNKLKVRDLAIEDLVKDLSDGVILIHILEILGNESLGRYASKPKLRVQKFENANKSLDYIKGRGIQMTNIGAEDIVDGNRKIILGLIWTLILRFTISDISEEGMTAKEGLLLWCQRKTACYPGVEVRDFSTSWNDGLAFCALLDIHRPDLIDFDSLDKTDHRGNMQLAFDIASNHIGIPDLLDVEDVCDVAKPDERSLMTYIAYWFHAFSQLERVENAGRRVEKFVMNMQGAWEMQNSFERRMKELLQAIRGQRAEWRESSFKGTYADAKEQASKFGAYKRNQKRKWVAEKSDLAALLGNIKTKLSTYRLRAYEPPPELRLEVLDQEWSALTQNERERSQLINETIRDIKNSLRRSFADKANDFALTLNTLSLAISGLEGDVEDQLSHVRRLNDNLPPLDAFLETIAELEERCIEANIEENDFTTYTYDELAYELGLVKSSVSKKLAFLENQTVARNMTNLTPIQLEEFESVFRHFDRDSSNTLHEIEFSAALASLGLVYDEDEMHEVFLETCGQTRVERNAGVSFEQFIRFMVSVTEDQNTAEQVFQSFKEVADGKPYVTELDLRHSLIPEELIDNLLESMPRH
;
A
#
# COMPACT_ATOMS: atom_id res chain seq x y z
N MET A 1 96.57 -19.83 13.93
CA MET A 1 95.32 -19.03 13.78
C MET A 1 94.57 -19.43 12.51
N LEU A 2 95.19 -19.33 11.31
CA LEU A 2 94.57 -19.74 10.03
C LEU A 2 94.04 -21.19 9.95
N LEU A 3 94.75 -22.19 10.50
CA LEU A 3 94.30 -23.61 10.53
C LEU A 3 93.16 -23.90 11.53
N MET A 4 92.89 -22.99 12.47
CA MET A 4 91.80 -23.11 13.45
C MET A 4 90.50 -22.52 12.88
N GLU A 5 90.57 -21.39 12.19
CA GLU A 5 89.44 -20.77 11.49
C GLU A 5 88.91 -21.65 10.35
N GLU A 6 89.80 -22.35 9.62
CA GLU A 6 89.43 -23.27 8.54
C GLU A 6 88.64 -24.51 9.01
N LYS A 7 88.61 -24.82 10.32
CA LYS A 7 87.89 -25.96 10.90
C LYS A 7 86.54 -25.59 11.53
N GLN A 8 86.32 -24.31 11.84
CA GLN A 8 85.13 -23.86 12.56
C GLN A 8 83.87 -23.94 11.69
N TRP A 9 83.92 -23.44 10.44
CA TRP A 9 82.78 -23.50 9.51
C TRP A 9 82.33 -24.94 9.18
N ILE A 10 83.27 -25.90 9.09
CA ILE A 10 82.95 -27.33 8.86
C ILE A 10 82.19 -27.90 10.07
N THR A 11 82.46 -27.40 11.26
CA THR A 11 81.84 -27.85 12.51
C THR A 11 80.42 -27.30 12.65
N VAL A 12 80.23 -26.01 12.37
CA VAL A 12 78.90 -25.40 12.27
C VAL A 12 78.05 -26.08 11.20
N GLN A 13 78.61 -26.31 10.00
CA GLN A 13 77.91 -26.97 8.92
C GLN A 13 77.49 -28.40 9.26
N GLN A 14 78.38 -29.18 9.89
CA GLN A 14 78.04 -30.52 10.36
C GLN A 14 76.91 -30.49 11.39
N LYS A 15 76.96 -29.57 12.36
CA LYS A 15 75.94 -29.42 13.40
C LYS A 15 74.58 -29.10 12.79
N THR A 16 74.52 -28.09 11.91
CA THR A 16 73.30 -27.68 11.20
C THR A 16 72.72 -28.79 10.34
N PHE A 17 73.56 -29.47 9.56
CA PHE A 17 73.11 -30.56 8.69
C PHE A 17 72.66 -31.78 9.48
N THR A 18 73.30 -32.07 10.62
CA THR A 18 72.85 -33.13 11.54
C THR A 18 71.49 -32.79 12.13
N LYS A 19 71.30 -31.55 12.61
CA LYS A 19 69.99 -31.07 13.09
C LYS A 19 68.92 -31.14 11.99
N TRP A 20 69.25 -30.78 10.75
CA TRP A 20 68.34 -30.90 9.60
C TRP A 20 67.93 -32.34 9.32
N LEU A 21 68.91 -33.27 9.29
CA LEU A 21 68.66 -34.70 9.09
C LEU A 21 67.80 -35.29 10.21
N ASN A 22 68.15 -35.00 11.46
CA ASN A 22 67.37 -35.44 12.63
C ASN A 22 65.95 -34.91 12.58
N ASN A 23 65.74 -33.67 12.14
CA ASN A 23 64.40 -33.13 11.96
C ASN A 23 63.56 -33.91 10.92
N LYS A 24 64.18 -34.43 9.85
CA LYS A 24 63.50 -35.32 8.89
C LYS A 24 63.28 -36.73 9.44
N LEU A 25 64.25 -37.26 10.20
CA LEU A 25 64.23 -38.61 10.75
C LEU A 25 63.27 -38.80 11.92
N LYS A 26 62.81 -37.73 12.59
CA LYS A 26 61.77 -37.76 13.64
C LYS A 26 60.57 -38.64 13.29
N VAL A 27 60.15 -38.66 12.02
CA VAL A 27 58.99 -39.45 11.56
C VAL A 27 59.21 -40.97 11.69
N ARG A 28 60.47 -41.42 11.72
CA ARG A 28 60.84 -42.84 11.87
C ARG A 28 61.47 -43.16 13.23
N ASP A 29 61.45 -42.21 14.16
CA ASP A 29 62.09 -42.33 15.49
C ASP A 29 63.57 -42.73 15.41
N LEU A 30 64.28 -42.15 14.42
CA LEU A 30 65.72 -42.34 14.22
C LEU A 30 66.45 -41.02 14.49
N ALA A 31 67.70 -41.12 14.97
CA ALA A 31 68.57 -39.96 15.20
C ALA A 31 70.01 -40.29 14.82
N ILE A 32 70.72 -39.26 14.36
CA ILE A 32 72.14 -39.24 14.06
C ILE A 32 72.83 -38.48 15.20
N GLU A 33 73.81 -39.13 15.83
CA GLU A 33 74.68 -38.54 16.84
C GLU A 33 76.02 -38.11 16.21
N ASP A 34 76.61 -38.98 15.38
CA ASP A 34 77.85 -38.74 14.66
C ASP A 34 77.61 -38.90 13.16
N LEU A 35 77.48 -37.76 12.46
CA LEU A 35 77.17 -37.70 11.03
C LEU A 35 78.03 -38.61 10.16
N VAL A 36 79.31 -38.77 10.50
CA VAL A 36 80.26 -39.55 9.69
C VAL A 36 80.07 -41.04 9.97
N LYS A 37 79.99 -41.42 11.25
CA LYS A 37 79.86 -42.84 11.62
C LYS A 37 78.49 -43.40 11.27
N ASP A 38 77.44 -42.64 11.54
CA ASP A 38 76.06 -43.12 11.43
C ASP A 38 75.60 -43.23 9.96
N LEU A 39 76.20 -42.46 9.05
CA LEU A 39 75.97 -42.60 7.61
C LEU A 39 76.87 -43.65 6.94
N SER A 40 77.93 -44.12 7.60
CA SER A 40 78.96 -45.00 7.00
C SER A 40 78.44 -46.38 6.56
N ASP A 41 77.29 -46.81 7.07
CA ASP A 41 76.68 -48.09 6.71
C ASP A 41 75.60 -48.00 5.62
N GLY A 42 75.28 -46.77 5.20
CA GLY A 42 74.31 -46.44 4.17
C GLY A 42 72.84 -46.61 4.56
N VAL A 43 72.50 -47.18 5.72
CA VAL A 43 71.12 -47.48 6.10
C VAL A 43 70.33 -46.20 6.39
N ILE A 44 70.90 -45.31 7.20
CA ILE A 44 70.25 -44.03 7.53
C ILE A 44 70.11 -43.15 6.29
N LEU A 45 71.09 -43.17 5.39
CA LEU A 45 71.02 -42.43 4.12
C LEU A 45 69.85 -42.91 3.24
N ILE A 46 69.60 -44.22 3.19
CA ILE A 46 68.42 -44.77 2.51
C ILE A 46 67.14 -44.25 3.17
N HIS A 47 67.02 -44.31 4.49
CA HIS A 47 65.84 -43.81 5.21
C HIS A 47 65.56 -42.33 4.93
N ILE A 48 66.60 -41.48 4.93
CA ILE A 48 66.49 -40.07 4.61
C ILE A 48 65.95 -39.88 3.19
N LEU A 49 66.50 -40.60 2.20
CA LEU A 49 66.08 -40.49 0.80
C LEU A 49 64.65 -40.97 0.57
N GLU A 50 64.23 -42.02 1.29
CA GLU A 50 62.84 -42.47 1.25
C GLU A 50 61.88 -41.42 1.83
N ILE A 51 62.27 -40.75 2.93
CA ILE A 51 61.47 -39.67 3.54
C ILE A 51 61.41 -38.45 2.61
N LEU A 52 62.54 -37.99 2.10
CA LEU A 52 62.63 -36.80 1.24
C LEU A 52 61.95 -37.02 -0.12
N GLY A 53 62.06 -38.23 -0.67
CA GLY A 53 61.47 -38.55 -1.96
C GLY A 53 60.05 -39.09 -1.90
N ASN A 54 59.56 -39.44 -0.70
CA ASN A 54 58.26 -40.07 -0.46
C ASN A 54 58.06 -41.38 -1.27
N GLU A 55 59.12 -42.16 -1.44
CA GLU A 55 59.11 -43.45 -2.15
C GLU A 55 60.08 -44.44 -1.50
N SER A 56 59.83 -45.75 -1.66
CA SER A 56 60.73 -46.76 -1.11
C SER A 56 61.89 -47.05 -2.07
N LEU A 57 63.10 -47.15 -1.52
CA LEU A 57 64.28 -47.57 -2.29
C LEU A 57 64.31 -49.10 -2.49
N GLY A 58 63.35 -49.86 -1.95
CA GLY A 58 63.25 -51.30 -2.08
C GLY A 58 64.20 -52.06 -1.15
N ARG A 59 64.63 -53.27 -1.52
CA ARG A 59 65.46 -54.13 -0.64
C ARG A 59 66.90 -53.60 -0.53
N TYR A 60 67.40 -53.54 0.70
CA TYR A 60 68.78 -53.20 1.07
C TYR A 60 69.23 -54.01 2.31
N ALA A 61 70.51 -53.97 2.66
CA ALA A 61 71.03 -54.68 3.83
C ALA A 61 70.75 -53.86 5.10
N SER A 62 69.69 -54.20 5.86
CA SER A 62 69.27 -53.43 7.05
C SER A 62 70.19 -53.53 8.26
N LYS A 63 71.10 -54.52 8.30
CA LYS A 63 72.12 -54.70 9.34
C LYS A 63 73.45 -55.11 8.70
N PRO A 64 74.11 -54.20 7.95
CA PRO A 64 75.28 -54.54 7.15
C PRO A 64 76.50 -54.78 8.05
N LYS A 65 77.07 -55.98 7.98
CA LYS A 65 78.28 -56.36 8.74
C LYS A 65 79.54 -56.30 7.88
N LEU A 66 79.39 -56.69 6.60
CA LEU A 66 80.49 -56.72 5.65
C LEU A 66 80.64 -55.35 4.98
N ARG A 67 81.89 -54.93 4.73
CA ARG A 67 82.18 -53.68 4.02
C ARG A 67 81.43 -53.60 2.69
N VAL A 68 81.37 -54.68 1.92
CA VAL A 68 80.66 -54.65 0.62
C VAL A 68 79.14 -54.43 0.76
N GLN A 69 78.50 -54.89 1.85
CA GLN A 69 77.09 -54.58 2.11
C GLN A 69 76.85 -53.09 2.38
N LYS A 70 77.78 -52.43 3.08
CA LYS A 70 77.73 -50.97 3.30
C LYS A 70 77.90 -50.20 1.98
N PHE A 71 78.82 -50.64 1.12
CA PHE A 71 79.01 -50.10 -0.22
C PHE A 71 77.77 -50.26 -1.10
N GLU A 72 77.11 -51.43 -1.07
CA GLU A 72 75.86 -51.66 -1.81
C GLU A 72 74.75 -50.72 -1.35
N ASN A 73 74.57 -50.54 -0.04
CA ASN A 73 73.61 -49.58 0.50
C ASN A 73 73.93 -48.14 0.07
N ALA A 74 75.18 -47.71 0.20
CA ALA A 74 75.61 -46.37 -0.20
C ALA A 74 75.46 -46.12 -1.71
N ASN A 75 75.85 -47.08 -2.56
CA ASN A 75 75.64 -46.99 -4.01
C ASN A 75 74.17 -46.89 -4.36
N LYS A 76 73.31 -47.68 -3.71
CA LYS A 76 71.86 -47.63 -3.91
C LYS A 76 71.28 -46.24 -3.61
N SER A 77 71.74 -45.58 -2.54
CA SER A 77 71.40 -44.20 -2.24
C SER A 77 71.89 -43.22 -3.30
N LEU A 78 73.14 -43.37 -3.77
CA LEU A 78 73.71 -42.50 -4.79
C LEU A 78 73.02 -42.67 -6.15
N ASP A 79 72.71 -43.90 -6.56
CA ASP A 79 72.00 -44.19 -7.81
C ASP A 79 70.59 -43.61 -7.80
N TYR A 80 69.91 -43.65 -6.66
CA TYR A 80 68.63 -42.99 -6.46
C TYR A 80 68.72 -41.46 -6.67
N ILE A 81 69.75 -40.82 -6.11
CA ILE A 81 69.99 -39.38 -6.28
C ILE A 81 70.27 -39.04 -7.75
N LYS A 82 71.13 -39.83 -8.43
CA LYS A 82 71.41 -39.68 -9.87
C LYS A 82 70.15 -39.86 -10.72
N GLY A 83 69.33 -40.86 -10.39
CA GLY A 83 68.07 -41.16 -11.07
C GLY A 83 67.08 -39.99 -11.06
N ARG A 84 67.13 -39.13 -10.03
CA ARG A 84 66.34 -37.89 -9.93
C ARG A 84 66.95 -36.69 -10.65
N GLY A 85 67.99 -36.91 -11.46
CA GLY A 85 68.67 -35.88 -12.25
C GLY A 85 69.58 -34.95 -11.45
N ILE A 86 69.91 -35.32 -10.21
CA ILE A 86 70.74 -34.50 -9.33
C ILE A 86 72.21 -34.76 -9.64
N GLN A 87 72.94 -33.71 -10.01
CA GLN A 87 74.36 -33.80 -10.34
C GLN A 87 75.20 -34.02 -9.07
N MET A 88 75.96 -35.11 -9.04
CA MET A 88 76.92 -35.41 -7.96
C MET A 88 78.32 -35.46 -8.55
N THR A 89 79.03 -34.33 -8.49
CA THR A 89 80.43 -34.24 -8.93
C THR A 89 81.35 -34.72 -7.79
N ASN A 90 82.18 -35.73 -8.06
CA ASN A 90 83.20 -36.25 -7.14
C ASN A 90 82.65 -36.82 -5.81
N ILE A 91 81.53 -37.54 -5.83
CA ILE A 91 80.97 -38.25 -4.67
C ILE A 91 80.86 -39.74 -5.00
N GLY A 92 81.67 -40.57 -4.34
CA GLY A 92 81.62 -42.04 -4.43
C GLY A 92 81.04 -42.70 -3.18
N ALA A 93 80.62 -43.98 -3.30
CA ALA A 93 80.19 -44.76 -2.14
C ALA A 93 81.34 -45.01 -1.15
N GLU A 94 82.59 -45.07 -1.63
CA GLU A 94 83.79 -45.17 -0.79
C GLU A 94 83.92 -44.01 0.18
N ASP A 95 83.67 -42.78 -0.29
CA ASP A 95 83.78 -41.58 0.52
C ASP A 95 82.77 -41.56 1.69
N ILE A 96 81.62 -42.20 1.51
CA ILE A 96 80.59 -42.32 2.55
C ILE A 96 81.00 -43.40 3.54
N VAL A 97 81.37 -44.58 3.06
CA VAL A 97 81.70 -45.75 3.91
C VAL A 97 83.00 -45.52 4.70
N ASP A 98 83.98 -44.84 4.11
CA ASP A 98 85.26 -44.50 4.75
C ASP A 98 85.20 -43.21 5.58
N GLY A 99 84.05 -42.52 5.58
CA GLY A 99 83.81 -41.40 6.47
C GLY A 99 84.52 -40.10 6.06
N ASN A 100 84.60 -39.80 4.76
CA ASN A 100 85.12 -38.53 4.28
C ASN A 100 84.15 -37.40 4.60
N ARG A 101 84.38 -36.75 5.74
CA ARG A 101 83.55 -35.67 6.29
C ARG A 101 83.18 -34.59 5.25
N LYS A 102 84.14 -34.12 4.43
CA LYS A 102 83.88 -33.05 3.45
C LYS A 102 82.91 -33.51 2.36
N ILE A 103 83.07 -34.74 1.88
CA ILE A 103 82.22 -35.31 0.82
C ILE A 103 80.82 -35.64 1.37
N ILE A 104 80.72 -36.16 2.59
CA ILE A 104 79.44 -36.38 3.27
C ILE A 104 78.68 -35.06 3.43
N LEU A 105 79.33 -33.99 3.89
CA LEU A 105 78.68 -32.66 3.96
C LEU A 105 78.27 -32.14 2.58
N GLY A 106 79.09 -32.36 1.55
CA GLY A 106 78.74 -32.04 0.17
C GLY A 106 77.49 -32.79 -0.33
N LEU A 107 77.36 -34.07 0.01
CA LEU A 107 76.20 -34.89 -0.30
C LEU A 107 74.94 -34.36 0.40
N ILE A 108 75.01 -34.11 1.71
CA ILE A 108 73.86 -33.62 2.48
C ILE A 108 73.45 -32.22 2.00
N TRP A 109 74.41 -31.35 1.67
CA TRP A 109 74.11 -30.05 1.06
C TRP A 109 73.34 -30.21 -0.26
N THR A 110 73.76 -31.12 -1.13
CA THR A 110 73.06 -31.40 -2.39
C THR A 110 71.61 -31.83 -2.14
N LEU A 111 71.36 -32.62 -1.10
CA LEU A 111 70.01 -33.02 -0.70
C LEU A 111 69.20 -31.83 -0.14
N ILE A 112 69.78 -31.00 0.72
CA ILE A 112 69.12 -29.80 1.25
C ILE A 112 68.76 -28.84 0.11
N LEU A 113 69.73 -28.54 -0.76
CA LEU A 113 69.54 -27.66 -1.91
C LEU A 113 68.40 -28.18 -2.77
N ARG A 114 68.35 -29.48 -3.06
CA ARG A 114 67.33 -30.06 -3.94
C ARG A 114 65.94 -30.16 -3.29
N PHE A 115 65.86 -30.65 -2.05
CA PHE A 115 64.59 -31.04 -1.41
C PHE A 115 64.05 -29.98 -0.43
N THR A 116 64.82 -28.95 -0.12
CA THR A 116 64.37 -27.85 0.76
C THR A 116 64.43 -26.51 0.05
N ILE A 117 65.48 -26.21 -0.72
CA ILE A 117 65.67 -24.85 -1.26
C ILE A 117 65.16 -24.74 -2.70
N SER A 118 65.30 -25.77 -3.54
CA SER A 118 65.02 -25.69 -4.98
C SER A 118 63.59 -25.28 -5.32
N ASP A 119 62.63 -25.60 -4.46
CA ASP A 119 61.21 -25.28 -4.65
C ASP A 119 60.88 -23.79 -4.40
N ILE A 120 61.87 -22.99 -3.97
CA ILE A 120 61.76 -21.54 -3.70
C ILE A 120 62.01 -20.71 -4.98
N SER A 121 62.44 -21.35 -6.08
CA SER A 121 62.71 -20.66 -7.34
C SER A 121 61.44 -20.05 -7.95
N GLU A 122 61.44 -18.72 -8.09
CA GLU A 122 60.46 -17.95 -8.86
C GLU A 122 61.17 -17.20 -9.99
N GLU A 123 60.44 -16.84 -11.06
CA GLU A 123 60.90 -15.90 -12.11
C GLU A 123 62.20 -16.31 -12.84
N GLY A 124 62.50 -17.61 -12.96
CA GLY A 124 63.67 -18.11 -13.71
C GLY A 124 65.01 -17.93 -12.99
N MET A 125 65.00 -17.50 -11.73
CA MET A 125 66.18 -17.38 -10.87
C MET A 125 66.63 -18.73 -10.30
N THR A 126 67.89 -18.84 -9.90
CA THR A 126 68.33 -19.96 -9.08
C THR A 126 67.61 -19.92 -7.72
N ALA A 127 67.46 -21.08 -7.10
CA ALA A 127 66.79 -21.21 -5.80
C ALA A 127 67.42 -20.34 -4.69
N LYS A 128 68.73 -20.13 -4.76
CA LYS A 128 69.48 -19.24 -3.87
C LYS A 128 69.07 -17.77 -4.08
N GLU A 129 69.05 -17.33 -5.33
CA GLU A 129 68.68 -15.95 -5.69
C GLU A 129 67.22 -15.66 -5.33
N GLY A 130 66.32 -16.62 -5.56
CA GLY A 130 64.91 -16.51 -5.16
C GLY A 130 64.75 -16.34 -3.65
N LEU A 131 65.46 -17.16 -2.84
CA LEU A 131 65.44 -17.04 -1.39
C LEU A 131 66.03 -15.69 -0.91
N LEU A 132 67.11 -15.23 -1.54
CA LEU A 132 67.74 -13.95 -1.18
C LEU A 132 66.81 -12.78 -1.51
N LEU A 133 66.20 -12.81 -2.69
CA LEU A 133 65.25 -11.79 -3.11
C LEU A 133 64.02 -11.77 -2.19
N TRP A 134 63.52 -12.92 -1.75
CA TRP A 134 62.45 -12.99 -0.77
C TRP A 134 62.84 -12.29 0.54
N CYS A 135 64.03 -12.60 1.08
CA CYS A 135 64.52 -11.94 2.30
C CYS A 135 64.59 -10.42 2.10
N GLN A 136 65.21 -9.97 1.00
CA GLN A 136 65.31 -8.55 0.65
C GLN A 136 63.96 -7.86 0.55
N ARG A 137 62.99 -8.47 -0.16
CA ARG A 137 61.64 -7.90 -0.31
C ARG A 137 60.93 -7.78 1.03
N LYS A 138 61.05 -8.78 1.90
CA LYS A 138 60.38 -8.81 3.21
C LYS A 138 61.06 -7.87 4.23
N THR A 139 62.37 -7.64 4.14
CA THR A 139 63.09 -6.76 5.06
C THR A 139 63.31 -5.33 4.54
N ALA A 140 62.96 -5.01 3.28
CA ALA A 140 63.27 -3.71 2.65
C ALA A 140 62.71 -2.48 3.39
N CYS A 141 61.64 -2.64 4.17
CA CYS A 141 61.01 -1.55 4.91
C CYS A 141 61.62 -1.31 6.30
N TYR A 142 62.57 -2.13 6.74
CA TYR A 142 63.19 -2.02 8.07
C TYR A 142 64.51 -1.24 8.01
N PRO A 143 64.59 -0.06 8.64
CA PRO A 143 65.82 0.72 8.67
C PRO A 143 66.94 -0.07 9.35
N GLY A 144 68.13 -0.05 8.75
CA GLY A 144 69.31 -0.74 9.29
C GLY A 144 69.37 -2.24 8.99
N VAL A 145 68.41 -2.81 8.25
CA VAL A 145 68.43 -4.22 7.83
C VAL A 145 68.67 -4.33 6.33
N GLU A 146 69.89 -4.69 5.93
CA GLU A 146 70.27 -4.88 4.53
C GLU A 146 70.75 -6.31 4.26
N VAL A 147 69.85 -7.14 3.72
CA VAL A 147 70.18 -8.53 3.37
C VAL A 147 70.85 -8.58 1.99
N ARG A 148 72.15 -8.81 1.96
CA ARG A 148 72.98 -8.88 0.73
C ARG A 148 73.55 -10.27 0.47
N ASP A 149 73.68 -11.07 1.52
CA ASP A 149 74.22 -12.42 1.46
C ASP A 149 73.50 -13.37 2.45
N PHE A 150 73.91 -14.64 2.45
CA PHE A 150 73.54 -15.61 3.48
C PHE A 150 74.69 -15.84 4.46
N SER A 151 75.40 -14.78 4.85
CA SER A 151 76.51 -14.86 5.79
C SER A 151 76.48 -13.63 6.71
N THR A 152 77.21 -12.58 6.37
CA THR A 152 77.44 -11.41 7.23
C THR A 152 76.18 -10.56 7.46
N SER A 153 75.23 -10.56 6.52
CA SER A 153 73.97 -9.82 6.63
C SER A 153 73.05 -10.29 7.76
N TRP A 154 73.36 -11.40 8.41
CA TRP A 154 72.52 -12.02 9.44
C TRP A 154 73.16 -11.97 10.83
N ASN A 155 74.40 -11.52 10.96
CA ASN A 155 75.20 -11.58 12.20
C ASN A 155 74.57 -10.83 13.38
N ASP A 156 73.88 -9.72 13.11
CA ASP A 156 73.29 -8.86 14.14
C ASP A 156 71.92 -9.35 14.65
N GLY A 157 71.38 -10.42 14.06
CA GLY A 157 70.06 -10.97 14.36
C GLY A 157 68.88 -10.13 13.87
N LEU A 158 69.10 -8.90 13.40
CA LEU A 158 68.03 -7.98 13.03
C LEU A 158 67.26 -8.44 11.80
N ALA A 159 67.92 -9.11 10.85
CA ALA A 159 67.25 -9.70 9.70
C ALA A 159 66.22 -10.78 10.10
N PHE A 160 66.50 -11.61 11.11
CA PHE A 160 65.54 -12.58 11.63
C PHE A 160 64.40 -11.89 12.39
N CYS A 161 64.69 -10.88 13.19
CA CYS A 161 63.67 -10.07 13.87
C CYS A 161 62.74 -9.37 12.87
N ALA A 162 63.28 -8.79 11.80
CA ALA A 162 62.49 -8.15 10.75
C ALA A 162 61.59 -9.15 10.00
N LEU A 163 62.08 -10.36 9.74
CA LEU A 163 61.26 -11.43 9.15
C LEU A 163 60.12 -11.88 10.09
N LEU A 164 60.33 -11.89 11.41
CA LEU A 164 59.27 -12.13 12.38
C LEU A 164 58.25 -11.00 12.35
N ASP A 165 58.69 -9.74 12.48
CA ASP A 165 57.83 -8.57 12.58
C ASP A 165 56.92 -8.40 11.36
N ILE A 166 57.44 -8.60 10.15
CA ILE A 166 56.65 -8.41 8.92
C ILE A 166 55.55 -9.47 8.73
N HIS A 167 55.74 -10.67 9.28
CA HIS A 167 54.78 -11.78 9.14
C HIS A 167 53.93 -11.99 10.39
N ARG A 168 54.45 -11.67 11.56
CA ARG A 168 53.87 -11.86 12.90
C ARG A 168 54.26 -10.69 13.83
N PRO A 169 53.78 -9.46 13.53
CA PRO A 169 54.07 -8.29 14.36
C PRO A 169 53.45 -8.39 15.76
N ASP A 170 52.56 -9.37 15.98
CA ASP A 170 52.00 -9.68 17.29
C ASP A 170 52.98 -10.39 18.23
N LEU A 171 54.08 -10.96 17.70
CA LEU A 171 55.05 -11.74 18.48
C LEU A 171 56.33 -10.97 18.83
N ILE A 172 56.62 -9.87 18.12
CA ILE A 172 57.81 -9.06 18.32
C ILE A 172 57.49 -7.61 17.98
N ASP A 173 58.05 -6.67 18.73
CA ASP A 173 58.03 -5.25 18.40
C ASP A 173 59.43 -4.86 17.94
N PHE A 174 59.64 -4.80 16.63
CA PHE A 174 60.96 -4.52 16.07
C PHE A 174 61.51 -3.14 16.50
N ASP A 175 60.67 -2.11 16.60
CA ASP A 175 61.12 -0.74 16.87
C ASP A 175 61.62 -0.58 18.31
N SER A 176 61.11 -1.40 19.23
CA SER A 176 61.52 -1.41 20.64
C SER A 176 62.87 -2.11 20.93
N LEU A 177 63.41 -2.85 19.95
CA LEU A 177 64.62 -3.66 20.16
C LEU A 177 65.88 -2.80 20.30
N ASP A 178 66.74 -3.17 21.24
CA ASP A 178 68.10 -2.65 21.29
C ASP A 178 68.92 -3.23 20.13
N LYS A 179 69.12 -2.42 19.08
CA LYS A 179 69.83 -2.82 17.86
C LYS A 179 71.30 -3.16 18.08
N THR A 180 71.86 -2.79 19.24
CA THR A 180 73.24 -3.11 19.60
C THR A 180 73.39 -4.46 20.29
N ASP A 181 72.30 -5.04 20.82
CA ASP A 181 72.30 -6.37 21.44
C ASP A 181 72.09 -7.48 20.40
N HIS A 182 73.14 -7.74 19.61
CA HIS A 182 73.11 -8.74 18.54
C HIS A 182 72.75 -10.14 19.03
N ARG A 183 73.31 -10.54 20.18
CA ARG A 183 73.09 -11.88 20.76
C ARG A 183 71.67 -12.01 21.30
N GLY A 184 71.18 -11.02 22.04
CA GLY A 184 69.81 -11.04 22.58
C GLY A 184 68.77 -11.03 21.48
N ASN A 185 68.94 -10.19 20.45
CA ASN A 185 68.04 -10.13 19.30
C ASN A 185 67.98 -11.47 18.53
N MET A 186 69.13 -12.09 18.28
CA MET A 186 69.17 -13.39 17.61
C MET A 186 68.49 -14.49 18.44
N GLN A 187 68.78 -14.54 19.75
CA GLN A 187 68.17 -15.52 20.65
C GLN A 187 66.66 -15.36 20.70
N LEU A 188 66.18 -14.13 20.87
CA LEU A 188 64.75 -13.81 20.83
C LEU A 188 64.10 -14.29 19.53
N ALA A 189 64.73 -14.03 18.39
CA ALA A 189 64.17 -14.42 17.10
C ALA A 189 64.07 -15.94 16.95
N PHE A 190 65.10 -16.69 17.39
CA PHE A 190 65.10 -18.15 17.31
C PHE A 190 64.09 -18.77 18.28
N ASP A 191 64.01 -18.26 19.51
CA ASP A 191 63.04 -18.73 20.50
C ASP A 191 61.60 -18.53 20.04
N ILE A 192 61.29 -17.38 19.43
CA ILE A 192 59.95 -17.12 18.86
C ILE A 192 59.67 -18.08 17.69
N ALA A 193 60.64 -18.26 16.79
CA ALA A 193 60.49 -19.12 15.63
C ALA A 193 60.23 -20.59 16.02
N SER A 194 60.92 -21.09 17.04
CA SER A 194 60.75 -22.46 17.55
C SER A 194 59.45 -22.63 18.32
N ASN A 195 59.20 -21.79 19.33
CA ASN A 195 58.09 -21.97 20.26
C ASN A 195 56.73 -21.59 19.67
N HIS A 196 56.66 -20.57 18.80
CA HIS A 196 55.38 -20.03 18.31
C HIS A 196 55.10 -20.33 16.84
N ILE A 197 56.14 -20.50 16.01
CA ILE A 197 55.98 -20.74 14.57
C ILE A 197 56.22 -22.22 14.22
N GLY A 198 56.99 -22.94 15.04
CA GLY A 198 57.33 -24.35 14.83
C GLY A 198 58.49 -24.57 13.86
N ILE A 199 59.34 -23.55 13.67
CA ILE A 199 60.58 -23.67 12.89
C ILE A 199 61.62 -24.38 13.77
N PRO A 200 62.21 -25.50 13.32
CA PRO A 200 63.15 -26.27 14.14
C PRO A 200 64.49 -25.54 14.32
N ASP A 201 65.06 -25.56 15.53
CA ASP A 201 66.34 -24.91 15.85
C ASP A 201 67.55 -25.57 15.16
N LEU A 202 67.81 -25.19 13.92
CA LEU A 202 68.93 -25.73 13.12
C LEU A 202 70.27 -25.06 13.42
N LEU A 203 70.25 -23.80 13.87
CA LEU A 203 71.42 -23.01 14.20
C LEU A 203 71.39 -22.60 15.67
N ASP A 204 72.56 -22.45 16.27
CA ASP A 204 72.69 -21.87 17.59
C ASP A 204 73.22 -20.44 17.46
N VAL A 205 72.88 -19.57 18.41
CA VAL A 205 73.18 -18.12 18.33
C VAL A 205 74.68 -17.86 18.19
N GLU A 206 75.51 -18.62 18.90
CA GLU A 206 76.98 -18.51 18.84
C GLU A 206 77.56 -18.89 17.46
N ASP A 207 76.89 -19.76 16.70
CA ASP A 207 77.36 -20.23 15.39
C ASP A 207 77.17 -19.16 14.29
N VAL A 208 76.43 -18.08 14.58
CA VAL A 208 76.14 -16.97 13.67
C VAL A 208 76.63 -15.64 14.24
N CYS A 209 76.22 -15.28 15.46
CA CYS A 209 76.50 -13.97 16.05
C CYS A 209 78.00 -13.78 16.37
N ASP A 210 78.68 -14.83 16.85
CA ASP A 210 80.09 -14.74 17.27
C ASP A 210 81.09 -15.06 16.15
N VAL A 211 80.58 -15.39 14.95
CA VAL A 211 81.40 -15.80 13.81
C VAL A 211 81.44 -14.66 12.81
N ALA A 212 82.61 -14.06 12.59
CA ALA A 212 82.77 -12.91 11.68
C ALA A 212 82.26 -13.18 10.25
N LYS A 213 82.29 -14.44 9.80
CA LYS A 213 81.72 -14.88 8.52
C LYS A 213 81.03 -16.24 8.70
N PRO A 214 79.73 -16.27 9.03
CA PRO A 214 79.00 -17.52 9.23
C PRO A 214 78.93 -18.36 7.95
N ASP A 215 78.75 -19.67 8.10
CA ASP A 215 78.68 -20.60 6.98
C ASP A 215 77.42 -20.39 6.14
N GLU A 216 77.62 -20.10 4.85
CA GLU A 216 76.56 -19.72 3.93
C GLU A 216 75.51 -20.82 3.76
N ARG A 217 75.96 -22.06 3.67
CA ARG A 217 75.08 -23.22 3.47
C ARG A 217 74.22 -23.48 4.70
N SER A 218 74.79 -23.31 5.89
CA SER A 218 74.09 -23.45 7.17
C SER A 218 72.99 -22.40 7.31
N LEU A 219 73.28 -21.13 7.03
CA LEU A 219 72.29 -20.05 7.04
C LEU A 219 71.20 -20.25 5.99
N MET A 220 71.56 -20.57 4.75
CA MET A 220 70.59 -20.87 3.69
C MET A 220 69.64 -22.01 4.08
N THR A 221 70.17 -23.05 4.73
CA THR A 221 69.36 -24.19 5.20
C THR A 221 68.32 -23.74 6.20
N TYR A 222 68.71 -22.91 7.17
CA TYR A 222 67.80 -22.44 8.20
C TYR A 222 66.78 -21.43 7.67
N ILE A 223 67.24 -20.43 6.91
CA ILE A 223 66.38 -19.40 6.32
C ILE A 223 65.36 -20.01 5.33
N ALA A 224 65.70 -21.12 4.67
CA ALA A 224 64.73 -21.84 3.86
C ALA A 224 63.55 -22.39 4.69
N TYR A 225 63.76 -22.81 5.95
CA TYR A 225 62.63 -23.19 6.83
C TYR A 225 61.78 -21.98 7.21
N TRP A 226 62.40 -20.83 7.44
CA TRP A 226 61.68 -19.56 7.67
C TRP A 226 60.81 -19.20 6.47
N PHE A 227 61.37 -19.28 5.25
CA PHE A 227 60.62 -19.07 4.01
C PHE A 227 59.41 -20.00 3.91
N HIS A 228 59.59 -21.30 4.13
CA HIS A 228 58.51 -22.28 4.01
C HIS A 228 57.40 -22.06 5.04
N ALA A 229 57.78 -21.82 6.29
CA ALA A 229 56.82 -21.57 7.37
C ALA A 229 55.97 -20.32 7.07
N PHE A 230 56.61 -19.20 6.71
CA PHE A 230 55.90 -17.96 6.44
C PHE A 230 55.11 -17.99 5.13
N SER A 231 55.65 -18.61 4.08
CA SER A 231 54.92 -18.78 2.82
C SER A 231 53.68 -19.67 3.00
N GLN A 232 53.75 -20.69 3.87
CA GLN A 232 52.60 -21.52 4.20
C GLN A 232 51.55 -20.72 4.99
N LEU A 233 51.97 -19.94 5.99
CA LEU A 233 51.07 -19.07 6.75
C LEU A 233 50.34 -18.06 5.84
N GLU A 234 51.07 -17.37 4.96
CA GLU A 234 50.50 -16.41 4.01
C GLU A 234 49.50 -17.08 3.03
N ARG A 235 49.80 -18.30 2.56
CA ARG A 235 48.89 -19.07 1.71
C ARG A 235 47.60 -19.44 2.45
N VAL A 236 47.69 -19.87 3.70
CA VAL A 236 46.53 -20.21 4.55
C VAL A 236 45.70 -18.97 4.83
N GLU A 237 46.32 -17.84 5.17
CA GLU A 237 45.63 -16.58 5.41
C GLU A 237 44.89 -16.09 4.15
N ASN A 238 45.56 -16.07 3.01
CA ASN A 238 44.95 -15.69 1.74
C ASN A 238 43.80 -16.63 1.34
N ALA A 239 43.90 -17.92 1.66
CA ALA A 239 42.79 -18.86 1.51
C ALA A 239 41.64 -18.52 2.47
N GLY A 240 41.93 -18.21 3.73
CA GLY A 240 40.97 -17.76 4.73
C GLY A 240 40.18 -16.54 4.28
N ARG A 241 40.86 -15.48 3.80
CA ARG A 241 40.22 -14.27 3.25
C ARG A 241 39.32 -14.56 2.06
N ARG A 242 39.66 -15.55 1.22
CA ARG A 242 38.78 -15.98 0.11
C ARG A 242 37.53 -16.70 0.62
N VAL A 243 37.67 -17.56 1.64
CA VAL A 243 36.52 -18.22 2.28
C VAL A 243 35.61 -17.20 2.95
N GLU A 244 36.16 -16.23 3.68
CA GLU A 244 35.41 -15.14 4.30
C GLU A 244 34.56 -14.37 3.28
N LYS A 245 35.18 -13.91 2.19
CA LYS A 245 34.47 -13.24 1.08
C LYS A 245 33.37 -14.12 0.48
N PHE A 246 33.60 -15.43 0.38
CA PHE A 246 32.57 -16.36 -0.10
C PHE A 246 31.40 -16.44 0.89
N VAL A 247 31.67 -16.62 2.19
CA VAL A 247 30.63 -16.68 3.24
C VAL A 247 29.79 -15.40 3.28
N MET A 248 30.40 -14.22 3.22
CA MET A 248 29.66 -12.95 3.17
C MET A 248 28.75 -12.86 1.93
N ASN A 249 29.24 -13.29 0.76
CA ASN A 249 28.43 -13.33 -0.45
C ASN A 249 27.25 -14.31 -0.34
N MET A 250 27.45 -15.43 0.34
CA MET A 250 26.39 -16.43 0.60
C MET A 250 25.36 -15.91 1.59
N GLN A 251 25.79 -15.21 2.65
CA GLN A 251 24.86 -14.55 3.57
C GLN A 251 23.97 -13.56 2.82
N GLY A 252 24.54 -12.72 1.96
CA GLY A 252 23.74 -11.81 1.14
C GLY A 252 22.79 -12.54 0.18
N ALA A 253 23.15 -13.71 -0.34
CA ALA A 253 22.22 -14.52 -1.16
C ALA A 253 21.08 -15.11 -0.32
N TRP A 254 21.36 -15.55 0.91
CA TRP A 254 20.36 -16.05 1.85
C TRP A 254 19.37 -14.96 2.29
N GLU A 255 19.86 -13.75 2.58
CA GLU A 255 19.02 -12.59 2.89
C GLU A 255 18.06 -12.24 1.72
N MET A 256 18.55 -12.32 0.48
CA MET A 256 17.72 -12.14 -0.72
C MET A 256 16.62 -13.21 -0.82
N GLN A 257 16.94 -14.48 -0.53
CA GLN A 257 15.97 -15.58 -0.53
C GLN A 257 14.86 -15.37 0.52
N ASN A 258 15.24 -15.08 1.77
CA ASN A 258 14.27 -14.80 2.83
C ASN A 258 13.39 -13.58 2.52
N SER A 259 13.99 -12.53 1.95
CA SER A 259 13.27 -11.33 1.53
C SER A 259 12.25 -11.66 0.43
N PHE A 260 12.63 -12.46 -0.56
CA PHE A 260 11.73 -12.95 -1.61
C PHE A 260 10.57 -13.74 -1.01
N GLU A 261 10.84 -14.72 -0.14
CA GLU A 261 9.80 -15.57 0.43
C GLU A 261 8.78 -14.76 1.25
N ARG A 262 9.26 -13.87 2.12
CA ARG A 262 8.39 -13.00 2.93
C ARG A 262 7.50 -12.12 2.06
N ARG A 263 8.11 -11.39 1.12
CA ARG A 263 7.39 -10.45 0.24
C ARG A 263 6.39 -11.18 -0.67
N MET A 264 6.75 -12.35 -1.20
CA MET A 264 5.86 -13.19 -1.99
C MET A 264 4.65 -13.64 -1.16
N LYS A 265 4.87 -14.11 0.08
CA LYS A 265 3.81 -14.54 0.98
C LYS A 265 2.84 -13.40 1.31
N GLU A 266 3.37 -12.21 1.64
CA GLU A 266 2.58 -11.01 1.91
C GLU A 266 1.73 -10.60 0.70
N LEU A 267 2.30 -10.61 -0.51
CA LEU A 267 1.58 -10.30 -1.74
C LEU A 267 0.45 -11.30 -2.01
N LEU A 268 0.74 -12.61 -1.92
CA LEU A 268 -0.24 -13.66 -2.12
C LEU A 268 -1.39 -13.56 -1.10
N GLN A 269 -1.07 -13.29 0.17
CA GLN A 269 -2.06 -13.11 1.21
C GLN A 269 -2.95 -11.89 0.96
N ALA A 270 -2.36 -10.77 0.52
CA ALA A 270 -3.10 -9.55 0.21
C ALA A 270 -4.05 -9.74 -0.99
N ILE A 271 -3.58 -10.42 -2.04
CA ILE A 271 -4.41 -10.77 -3.21
C ILE A 271 -5.59 -11.66 -2.79
N ARG A 272 -5.33 -12.72 -2.01
CA ARG A 272 -6.38 -13.63 -1.52
C ARG A 272 -7.39 -12.91 -0.63
N GLY A 273 -6.92 -12.04 0.27
CA GLY A 273 -7.79 -11.23 1.14
C GLY A 273 -8.72 -10.32 0.35
N GLN A 274 -8.21 -9.62 -0.66
CA GLN A 274 -9.03 -8.74 -1.50
C GLN A 274 -10.08 -9.51 -2.31
N ARG A 275 -9.73 -10.70 -2.80
CA ARG A 275 -10.67 -11.59 -3.49
C ARG A 275 -11.78 -12.08 -2.55
N ALA A 276 -11.44 -12.41 -1.29
CA ALA A 276 -12.43 -12.79 -0.28
C ALA A 276 -13.37 -11.62 0.05
N GLU A 277 -12.83 -10.42 0.26
CA GLU A 277 -13.62 -9.21 0.51
C GLU A 277 -14.66 -8.96 -0.60
N TRP A 278 -14.27 -9.11 -1.88
CA TRP A 278 -15.21 -8.94 -3.00
C TRP A 278 -16.30 -10.01 -3.05
N ARG A 279 -16.00 -11.24 -2.61
CA ARG A 279 -16.97 -12.34 -2.56
C ARG A 279 -17.99 -12.15 -1.43
N GLU A 280 -17.55 -11.61 -0.30
CA GLU A 280 -18.39 -11.40 0.88
C GLU A 280 -19.18 -10.09 0.81
N SER A 281 -18.73 -9.13 -0.01
CA SER A 281 -19.40 -7.84 -0.16
C SER A 281 -20.76 -7.95 -0.87
N SER A 282 -21.79 -7.35 -0.28
CA SER A 282 -23.13 -7.22 -0.85
C SER A 282 -23.54 -5.75 -1.02
N PHE A 283 -24.55 -5.51 -1.84
CA PHE A 283 -25.15 -4.17 -1.99
C PHE A 283 -26.33 -4.02 -1.04
N LYS A 284 -26.51 -2.82 -0.48
CA LYS A 284 -27.67 -2.46 0.35
C LYS A 284 -28.91 -2.10 -0.48
N GLY A 285 -28.79 -2.06 -1.81
CA GLY A 285 -29.87 -1.71 -2.73
C GLY A 285 -30.09 -0.21 -2.93
N THR A 286 -29.30 0.65 -2.30
CA THR A 286 -29.37 2.11 -2.49
C THR A 286 -28.33 2.60 -3.50
N TYR A 287 -28.66 3.67 -4.22
CA TYR A 287 -27.74 4.27 -5.20
C TYR A 287 -26.45 4.78 -4.54
N ALA A 288 -26.57 5.42 -3.36
CA ALA A 288 -25.44 5.93 -2.61
C ALA A 288 -24.43 4.82 -2.25
N ASP A 289 -24.88 3.66 -1.76
CA ASP A 289 -24.02 2.52 -1.45
C ASP A 289 -23.33 1.98 -2.71
N ALA A 290 -24.09 1.76 -3.80
CA ALA A 290 -23.51 1.28 -5.05
C ALA A 290 -22.46 2.25 -5.61
N LYS A 291 -22.68 3.57 -5.49
CA LYS A 291 -21.74 4.61 -5.91
C LYS A 291 -20.49 4.66 -5.01
N GLU A 292 -20.64 4.50 -3.70
CA GLU A 292 -19.53 4.42 -2.75
C GLU A 292 -18.65 3.19 -3.07
N GLN A 293 -19.26 2.03 -3.30
CA GLN A 293 -18.55 0.81 -3.67
C GLN A 293 -17.82 0.98 -5.02
N ALA A 294 -18.42 1.65 -6.00
CA ALA A 294 -17.77 2.01 -7.27
C ALA A 294 -16.54 2.92 -7.04
N SER A 295 -16.65 3.92 -6.16
CA SER A 295 -15.55 4.82 -5.80
C SER A 295 -14.40 4.08 -5.11
N LYS A 296 -14.71 3.23 -4.11
CA LYS A 296 -13.73 2.37 -3.43
C LYS A 296 -13.00 1.47 -4.41
N PHE A 297 -13.74 0.83 -5.32
CA PHE A 297 -13.16 -0.02 -6.36
C PHE A 297 -12.24 0.77 -7.31
N GLY A 298 -12.63 1.99 -7.70
CA GLY A 298 -11.78 2.90 -8.48
C GLY A 298 -10.51 3.34 -7.74
N ALA A 299 -10.60 3.58 -6.42
CA ALA A 299 -9.44 3.90 -5.57
C ALA A 299 -8.47 2.70 -5.44
N TYR A 300 -9.01 1.49 -5.26
CA TYR A 300 -8.23 0.25 -5.27
C TYR A 300 -7.41 0.11 -6.56
N LYS A 301 -8.01 0.32 -7.74
CA LYS A 301 -7.31 0.21 -9.03
C LYS A 301 -6.19 1.24 -9.20
N ARG A 302 -6.41 2.48 -8.74
CA ARG A 302 -5.44 3.57 -8.87
C ARG A 302 -4.27 3.44 -7.91
N ASN A 303 -4.51 2.91 -6.72
CA ASN A 303 -3.51 2.89 -5.65
C ASN A 303 -2.98 1.47 -5.40
N GLN A 304 -3.80 0.61 -4.79
CA GLN A 304 -3.35 -0.69 -4.29
C GLN A 304 -2.92 -1.64 -5.41
N LYS A 305 -3.73 -1.77 -6.46
CA LYS A 305 -3.41 -2.64 -7.61
C LYS A 305 -2.09 -2.25 -8.28
N ARG A 306 -1.79 -0.96 -8.41
CA ARG A 306 -0.52 -0.48 -8.99
C ARG A 306 0.69 -0.90 -8.15
N LYS A 307 0.59 -0.80 -6.82
CA LYS A 307 1.65 -1.27 -5.92
C LYS A 307 1.90 -2.78 -6.09
N TRP A 308 0.84 -3.57 -6.22
CA TRP A 308 0.99 -5.02 -6.44
C TRP A 308 1.56 -5.38 -7.81
N VAL A 309 1.24 -4.62 -8.86
CA VAL A 309 1.87 -4.81 -10.19
C VAL A 309 3.38 -4.57 -10.11
N ALA A 310 3.80 -3.50 -9.44
CA ALA A 310 5.22 -3.21 -9.22
C ALA A 310 5.89 -4.34 -8.40
N GLU A 311 5.28 -4.73 -7.29
CA GLU A 311 5.78 -5.80 -6.42
C GLU A 311 5.92 -7.14 -7.15
N LYS A 312 4.95 -7.52 -8.00
CA LYS A 312 5.03 -8.71 -8.86
C LYS A 312 6.24 -8.69 -9.79
N SER A 313 6.52 -7.53 -10.39
CA SER A 313 7.70 -7.36 -11.26
C SER A 313 9.00 -7.45 -10.47
N ASP A 314 9.06 -6.78 -9.32
CA ASP A 314 10.25 -6.75 -8.46
C ASP A 314 10.58 -8.13 -7.89
N LEU A 315 9.57 -8.93 -7.51
CA LEU A 315 9.74 -10.31 -7.05
C LEU A 315 10.31 -11.21 -8.15
N ALA A 316 9.82 -11.08 -9.38
CA ALA A 316 10.34 -11.84 -10.53
C ALA A 316 11.81 -11.47 -10.81
N ALA A 317 12.12 -10.17 -10.79
CA ALA A 317 13.50 -9.68 -10.95
C ALA A 317 14.42 -10.16 -9.81
N LEU A 318 13.94 -10.10 -8.56
CA LEU A 318 14.67 -10.57 -7.38
C LEU A 318 14.99 -12.07 -7.48
N LEU A 319 14.03 -12.90 -7.87
CA LEU A 319 14.26 -14.33 -8.09
C LEU A 319 15.29 -14.59 -9.19
N GLY A 320 15.21 -13.83 -10.30
CA GLY A 320 16.20 -13.86 -11.37
C GLY A 320 17.60 -13.52 -10.86
N ASN A 321 17.73 -12.46 -10.06
CA ASN A 321 18.99 -12.03 -9.47
C ASN A 321 19.56 -13.08 -8.51
N ILE A 322 18.73 -13.72 -7.67
CA ILE A 322 19.14 -14.81 -6.79
C ILE A 322 19.69 -15.99 -7.60
N LYS A 323 18.97 -16.43 -8.64
CA LYS A 323 19.40 -17.53 -9.51
C LYS A 323 20.71 -17.22 -10.21
N THR A 324 20.86 -16.02 -10.78
CA THR A 324 22.09 -15.57 -11.42
C THR A 324 23.25 -15.55 -10.43
N LYS A 325 23.05 -14.97 -9.24
CA LYS A 325 24.09 -14.88 -8.20
C LYS A 325 24.58 -16.27 -7.79
N LEU A 326 23.69 -17.22 -7.52
CA LEU A 326 24.08 -18.59 -7.17
C LEU A 326 24.78 -19.31 -8.34
N SER A 327 24.30 -19.12 -9.56
CA SER A 327 24.92 -19.71 -10.75
C SER A 327 26.33 -19.18 -11.02
N THR A 328 26.62 -17.90 -10.72
CA THR A 328 27.96 -17.33 -10.83
C THR A 328 28.98 -18.11 -9.98
N TYR A 329 28.56 -18.60 -8.81
CA TYR A 329 29.39 -19.44 -7.94
C TYR A 329 29.24 -20.94 -8.19
N ARG A 330 28.59 -21.35 -9.30
CA ARG A 330 28.31 -22.75 -9.65
C ARG A 330 27.54 -23.52 -8.57
N LEU A 331 26.71 -22.82 -7.81
CA LEU A 331 25.82 -23.42 -6.83
C LEU A 331 24.50 -23.83 -7.47
N ARG A 332 23.79 -24.74 -6.80
CA ARG A 332 22.44 -25.14 -7.22
C ARG A 332 21.54 -23.92 -7.29
N ALA A 333 20.80 -23.79 -8.39
CA ALA A 333 19.83 -22.72 -8.55
C ALA A 333 18.77 -22.79 -7.44
N TYR A 334 18.42 -21.64 -6.90
CA TYR A 334 17.37 -21.54 -5.89
C TYR A 334 16.00 -21.83 -6.50
N GLU A 335 15.27 -22.74 -5.86
CA GLU A 335 13.89 -23.07 -6.15
C GLU A 335 13.03 -22.69 -4.94
N PRO A 336 12.12 -21.71 -5.08
CA PRO A 336 11.22 -21.34 -4.00
C PRO A 336 10.33 -22.51 -3.55
N PRO A 337 9.84 -22.48 -2.30
CA PRO A 337 8.80 -23.39 -1.82
C PRO A 337 7.61 -23.45 -2.79
N PRO A 338 6.96 -24.62 -2.96
CA PRO A 338 5.91 -24.82 -3.95
C PRO A 338 4.80 -23.77 -3.93
N GLU A 339 4.40 -23.31 -2.74
CA GLU A 339 3.38 -22.28 -2.56
C GLU A 339 3.83 -20.85 -2.89
N LEU A 340 5.14 -20.58 -2.99
CA LEU A 340 5.73 -19.25 -3.24
C LEU A 340 6.34 -19.12 -4.64
N ARG A 341 6.04 -20.06 -5.53
CA ARG A 341 6.55 -20.02 -6.90
C ARG A 341 5.84 -18.96 -7.74
N LEU A 342 6.51 -18.48 -8.79
CA LEU A 342 5.95 -17.48 -9.70
C LEU A 342 4.69 -17.99 -10.40
N GLU A 343 4.60 -19.28 -10.68
CA GLU A 343 3.42 -19.91 -11.28
C GLU A 343 2.19 -19.80 -10.38
N VAL A 344 2.36 -19.92 -9.06
CA VAL A 344 1.26 -19.73 -8.09
C VAL A 344 0.83 -18.27 -8.08
N LEU A 345 1.79 -17.33 -8.09
CA LEU A 345 1.47 -15.91 -8.16
C LEU A 345 0.71 -15.57 -9.45
N ASP A 346 1.12 -16.12 -10.60
CA ASP A 346 0.43 -15.88 -11.87
C ASP A 346 -0.99 -16.44 -11.85
N GLN A 347 -1.22 -17.63 -11.28
CA GLN A 347 -2.56 -18.20 -11.11
C GLN A 347 -3.46 -17.31 -10.24
N GLU A 348 -2.96 -16.87 -9.08
CA GLU A 348 -3.67 -15.98 -8.15
C GLU A 348 -3.95 -14.60 -8.80
N TRP A 349 -3.01 -14.11 -9.60
CA TRP A 349 -3.15 -12.84 -10.34
C TRP A 349 -4.19 -12.92 -11.46
N SER A 350 -4.22 -14.01 -12.21
CA SER A 350 -5.26 -14.27 -13.21
C SER A 350 -6.63 -14.37 -12.55
N ALA A 351 -6.73 -15.07 -11.42
CA ALA A 351 -7.96 -15.15 -10.66
C ALA A 351 -8.39 -13.76 -10.15
N LEU A 352 -7.47 -12.95 -9.59
CA LEU A 352 -7.77 -11.57 -9.17
C LEU A 352 -8.32 -10.73 -10.32
N THR A 353 -7.72 -10.82 -11.50
CA THR A 353 -8.13 -10.07 -12.70
C THR A 353 -9.54 -10.47 -13.14
N GLN A 354 -9.88 -11.76 -13.06
CA GLN A 354 -11.22 -12.25 -13.34
C GLN A 354 -12.24 -11.72 -12.31
N ASN A 355 -11.95 -11.84 -11.00
CA ASN A 355 -12.84 -11.32 -9.95
C ASN A 355 -13.00 -9.79 -10.07
N GLU A 356 -11.98 -9.06 -10.51
CA GLU A 356 -12.06 -7.61 -10.75
C GLU A 356 -13.02 -7.29 -11.90
N ARG A 357 -13.00 -8.07 -12.97
CA ARG A 357 -13.94 -7.91 -14.09
C ARG A 357 -15.38 -8.16 -13.63
N GLU A 358 -15.61 -9.28 -12.94
CA GLU A 358 -16.92 -9.65 -12.40
C GLU A 358 -17.43 -8.58 -11.43
N ARG A 359 -16.59 -8.10 -10.51
CA ARG A 359 -16.93 -7.05 -9.57
C ARG A 359 -17.30 -5.74 -10.25
N SER A 360 -16.55 -5.35 -11.29
CA SER A 360 -16.85 -4.14 -12.07
C SER A 360 -18.17 -4.25 -12.82
N GLN A 361 -18.48 -5.42 -13.39
CA GLN A 361 -19.74 -5.69 -14.08
C GLN A 361 -20.90 -5.61 -13.09
N LEU A 362 -20.79 -6.32 -11.96
CA LEU A 362 -21.81 -6.34 -10.92
C LEU A 362 -22.14 -4.95 -10.38
N ILE A 363 -21.13 -4.11 -10.10
CA ILE A 363 -21.35 -2.72 -9.65
C ILE A 363 -22.12 -1.92 -10.71
N ASN A 364 -21.72 -2.01 -11.98
CA ASN A 364 -22.35 -1.25 -13.05
C ASN A 364 -23.79 -1.71 -13.32
N GLU A 365 -24.02 -3.02 -13.33
CA GLU A 365 -25.36 -3.63 -13.46
C GLU A 365 -26.26 -3.19 -12.30
N THR A 366 -25.78 -3.29 -11.05
CA THR A 366 -26.53 -2.86 -9.87
C THR A 366 -26.90 -1.38 -9.93
N ILE A 367 -25.98 -0.50 -10.31
CA ILE A 367 -26.27 0.94 -10.49
C ILE A 367 -27.34 1.15 -11.56
N ARG A 368 -27.23 0.43 -12.69
CA ARG A 368 -28.19 0.52 -13.79
C ARG A 368 -29.58 0.06 -13.35
N ASP A 369 -29.65 -1.06 -12.63
CA ASP A 369 -30.90 -1.65 -12.16
C ASP A 369 -31.58 -0.75 -11.13
N ILE A 370 -30.82 -0.17 -10.19
CA ILE A 370 -31.35 0.83 -9.23
C ILE A 370 -31.92 2.04 -9.98
N LYS A 371 -31.17 2.61 -10.94
CA LYS A 371 -31.66 3.75 -11.73
C LYS A 371 -32.93 3.40 -12.52
N ASN A 372 -32.98 2.23 -13.15
CA ASN A 372 -34.14 1.79 -13.91
C ASN A 372 -35.36 1.53 -13.00
N SER A 373 -35.15 0.97 -11.82
CA SER A 373 -36.20 0.77 -10.82
C SER A 373 -36.75 2.10 -10.31
N LEU A 374 -35.89 3.10 -10.06
CA LEU A 374 -36.31 4.44 -9.65
C LEU A 374 -37.15 5.12 -10.73
N ARG A 375 -36.70 5.08 -11.99
CA ARG A 375 -37.46 5.62 -13.13
C ARG A 375 -38.87 5.03 -13.24
N ARG A 376 -38.97 3.70 -13.15
CA ARG A 376 -40.25 2.99 -13.22
C ARG A 376 -41.13 3.32 -12.01
N SER A 377 -40.57 3.26 -10.80
CA SER A 377 -41.34 3.57 -9.58
C SER A 377 -41.89 4.99 -9.58
N PHE A 378 -41.11 5.97 -10.03
CA PHE A 378 -41.58 7.35 -10.18
C PHE A 378 -42.67 7.42 -11.25
N ALA A 379 -42.43 6.84 -12.44
CA ALA A 379 -43.38 6.88 -13.54
C ALA A 379 -44.71 6.20 -13.23
N ASP A 380 -44.69 5.03 -12.59
CA ASP A 380 -45.91 4.30 -12.22
C ASP A 380 -46.74 5.15 -11.24
N LYS A 381 -46.11 5.74 -10.21
CA LYS A 381 -46.79 6.61 -9.25
C LYS A 381 -47.28 7.92 -9.87
N ALA A 382 -46.47 8.55 -10.72
CA ALA A 382 -46.83 9.79 -11.42
C ALA A 382 -48.00 9.57 -12.39
N ASN A 383 -47.96 8.51 -13.20
CA ASN A 383 -49.02 8.18 -14.15
C ASN A 383 -50.33 7.81 -13.44
N ASP A 384 -50.27 7.02 -12.36
CA ASP A 384 -51.43 6.71 -11.53
C ASP A 384 -52.04 7.99 -10.94
N PHE A 385 -51.19 8.89 -10.42
CA PHE A 385 -51.64 10.16 -9.86
C PHE A 385 -52.28 11.06 -10.92
N ALA A 386 -51.64 11.24 -12.07
CA ALA A 386 -52.19 11.99 -13.20
C ALA A 386 -53.57 11.44 -13.64
N LEU A 387 -53.72 10.10 -13.67
CA LEU A 387 -55.01 9.48 -13.97
C LEU A 387 -56.07 9.79 -12.90
N THR A 388 -55.70 9.75 -11.62
CA THR A 388 -56.62 10.13 -10.53
C THR A 388 -57.05 11.59 -10.62
N LEU A 389 -56.12 12.52 -10.89
CA LEU A 389 -56.42 13.95 -11.05
C LEU A 389 -57.35 14.19 -12.24
N ASN A 390 -57.07 13.58 -13.39
CA ASN A 390 -57.94 13.67 -14.57
C ASN A 390 -59.33 13.08 -14.31
N THR A 391 -59.41 11.96 -13.60
CA THR A 391 -60.69 11.34 -13.23
C THR A 391 -61.50 12.24 -12.31
N LEU A 392 -60.87 12.89 -11.33
CA LEU A 392 -61.53 13.85 -10.45
C LEU A 392 -62.00 15.09 -11.22
N SER A 393 -61.17 15.62 -12.11
CA SER A 393 -61.54 16.75 -12.99
C SER A 393 -62.75 16.44 -13.87
N LEU A 394 -62.79 15.24 -14.47
CA LEU A 394 -63.93 14.75 -15.25
C LEU A 394 -65.17 14.53 -14.38
N ALA A 395 -65.00 13.96 -13.18
CA ALA A 395 -66.09 13.74 -12.25
C ALA A 395 -66.72 15.05 -11.78
N ILE A 396 -65.96 16.14 -11.65
CA ILE A 396 -66.48 17.48 -11.29
C ILE A 396 -67.23 18.12 -12.46
N SER A 397 -66.71 18.00 -13.68
CA SER A 397 -67.31 18.63 -14.86
C SER A 397 -68.56 17.88 -15.36
N GLY A 398 -68.64 16.57 -15.17
CA GLY A 398 -69.77 15.73 -15.58
C GLY A 398 -70.91 15.61 -14.56
N LEU A 399 -70.98 16.49 -13.55
CA LEU A 399 -72.08 16.48 -12.57
C LEU A 399 -73.36 17.06 -13.18
N GLU A 400 -74.40 16.24 -13.24
CA GLU A 400 -75.74 16.58 -13.72
C GLU A 400 -76.81 15.97 -12.80
N GLY A 401 -78.02 16.55 -12.76
CA GLY A 401 -79.13 16.07 -11.92
C GLY A 401 -79.48 17.02 -10.77
N ASP A 402 -80.08 16.49 -9.70
CA ASP A 402 -80.52 17.30 -8.55
C ASP A 402 -79.35 17.94 -7.80
N VAL A 403 -79.51 19.20 -7.38
CA VAL A 403 -78.46 19.99 -6.71
C VAL A 403 -78.01 19.36 -5.39
N GLU A 404 -78.91 18.71 -4.68
CA GLU A 404 -78.66 18.10 -3.36
C GLU A 404 -77.82 16.83 -3.51
N ASP A 405 -78.12 16.02 -4.53
CA ASP A 405 -77.33 14.86 -4.92
C ASP A 405 -75.93 15.28 -5.40
N GLN A 406 -75.84 16.32 -6.24
CA GLN A 406 -74.57 16.87 -6.70
C GLN A 406 -73.72 17.39 -5.53
N LEU A 407 -74.31 18.11 -4.58
CA LEU A 407 -73.62 18.65 -3.41
C LEU A 407 -73.05 17.52 -2.53
N SER A 408 -73.82 16.46 -2.31
CA SER A 408 -73.35 15.27 -1.58
C SER A 408 -72.14 14.63 -2.26
N HIS A 409 -72.15 14.57 -3.60
CA HIS A 409 -71.05 14.00 -4.38
C HIS A 409 -69.79 14.86 -4.32
N VAL A 410 -69.92 16.18 -4.46
CA VAL A 410 -68.78 17.12 -4.39
C VAL A 410 -68.18 17.18 -2.98
N ARG A 411 -69.00 17.10 -1.92
CA ARG A 411 -68.49 16.98 -0.54
C ARG A 411 -67.65 15.72 -0.35
N ARG A 412 -68.11 14.59 -0.88
CA ARG A 412 -67.33 13.34 -0.85
C ARG A 412 -66.05 13.45 -1.68
N LEU A 413 -66.06 14.16 -2.80
CA LEU A 413 -64.83 14.43 -3.56
C LEU A 413 -63.86 15.30 -2.76
N ASN A 414 -64.35 16.33 -2.09
CA ASN A 414 -63.57 17.22 -1.22
C ASN A 414 -62.92 16.47 -0.05
N ASP A 415 -63.66 15.57 0.60
CA ASP A 415 -63.14 14.75 1.70
C ASP A 415 -62.05 13.75 1.25
N ASN A 416 -62.01 13.41 -0.05
CA ASN A 416 -61.00 12.54 -0.63
C ASN A 416 -59.75 13.30 -1.15
N LEU A 417 -59.70 14.63 -1.04
CA LEU A 417 -58.53 15.42 -1.45
C LEU A 417 -57.31 15.30 -0.51
N PRO A 418 -57.44 15.30 0.84
CA PRO A 418 -56.27 15.24 1.73
C PRO A 418 -55.36 14.01 1.56
N PRO A 419 -55.89 12.79 1.29
CA PRO A 419 -55.05 11.63 0.98
C PRO A 419 -54.16 11.80 -0.27
N LEU A 420 -54.55 12.66 -1.21
CA LEU A 420 -53.76 12.93 -2.43
C LEU A 420 -52.50 13.75 -2.12
N ASP A 421 -52.52 14.58 -1.08
CA ASP A 421 -51.32 15.32 -0.63
C ASP A 421 -50.24 14.35 -0.14
N ALA A 422 -50.61 13.35 0.67
CA ALA A 422 -49.68 12.31 1.12
C ALA A 422 -49.14 11.45 -0.03
N PHE A 423 -49.95 11.24 -1.08
CA PHE A 423 -49.49 10.54 -2.28
C PHE A 423 -48.49 11.39 -3.08
N LEU A 424 -48.73 12.71 -3.17
CA LEU A 424 -47.83 13.66 -3.80
C LEU A 424 -46.48 13.75 -3.05
N GLU A 425 -46.48 13.73 -1.71
CA GLU A 425 -45.27 13.63 -0.90
C GLU A 425 -44.45 12.37 -1.23
N THR A 426 -45.12 11.23 -1.44
CA THR A 426 -44.44 9.99 -1.86
C THR A 426 -43.76 10.14 -3.22
N ILE A 427 -44.36 10.89 -4.14
CA ILE A 427 -43.77 11.20 -5.46
C ILE A 427 -42.57 12.14 -5.29
N ALA A 428 -42.65 13.13 -4.40
CA ALA A 428 -41.55 14.05 -4.08
C ALA A 428 -40.31 13.30 -3.57
N GLU A 429 -40.49 12.35 -2.63
CA GLU A 429 -39.38 11.51 -2.13
C GLU A 429 -38.72 10.68 -3.25
N LEU A 430 -39.52 10.18 -4.20
CA LEU A 430 -39.00 9.44 -5.34
C LEU A 430 -38.24 10.35 -6.31
N GLU A 431 -38.70 11.58 -6.51
CA GLU A 431 -38.00 12.58 -7.32
C GLU A 431 -36.65 12.96 -6.71
N GLU A 432 -36.60 13.23 -5.41
CA GLU A 432 -35.34 13.53 -4.70
C GLU A 432 -34.32 12.39 -4.90
N ARG A 433 -34.77 11.13 -4.76
CA ARG A 433 -33.93 9.95 -5.03
C ARG A 433 -33.50 9.83 -6.50
N CYS A 434 -34.34 10.26 -7.46
CA CYS A 434 -33.98 10.31 -8.87
C CYS A 434 -32.89 11.37 -9.13
N ILE A 435 -33.01 12.54 -8.50
CA ILE A 435 -32.03 13.63 -8.58
C ILE A 435 -30.69 13.18 -7.98
N GLU A 436 -30.70 12.58 -6.78
CA GLU A 436 -29.49 11.99 -6.16
C GLU A 436 -28.83 10.95 -7.06
N ALA A 437 -29.65 10.14 -7.75
CA ALA A 437 -29.20 9.15 -8.70
C ALA A 437 -28.73 9.76 -10.05
N ASN A 438 -28.78 11.08 -10.21
CA ASN A 438 -28.44 11.81 -11.44
C ASN A 438 -29.24 11.23 -12.62
N ILE A 439 -30.55 11.13 -12.45
CA ILE A 439 -31.52 10.74 -13.48
C ILE A 439 -32.14 12.03 -14.01
N GLU A 440 -31.74 12.43 -15.22
CA GLU A 440 -32.23 13.67 -15.85
C GLU A 440 -33.47 13.43 -16.73
N GLU A 441 -33.58 12.22 -17.31
CA GLU A 441 -34.66 11.87 -18.22
C GLU A 441 -35.30 10.53 -17.81
N ASN A 442 -36.62 10.48 -17.94
CA ASN A 442 -37.44 9.31 -17.65
C ASN A 442 -38.35 8.97 -18.84
N ASP A 443 -37.99 7.93 -19.59
CA ASP A 443 -38.77 7.50 -20.77
C ASP A 443 -40.12 6.86 -20.43
N PHE A 444 -40.41 6.60 -19.14
CA PHE A 444 -41.63 5.91 -18.70
C PHE A 444 -42.78 6.86 -18.32
N THR A 445 -42.52 8.16 -18.19
CA THR A 445 -43.55 9.16 -17.93
C THR A 445 -43.16 10.50 -18.50
N THR A 446 -44.13 11.27 -18.96
CA THR A 446 -43.94 12.67 -19.37
C THR A 446 -44.20 13.65 -18.23
N TYR A 447 -44.74 13.18 -17.12
CA TYR A 447 -45.13 14.02 -15.99
C TYR A 447 -43.95 14.31 -15.08
N THR A 448 -43.82 15.58 -14.70
CA THR A 448 -42.93 16.03 -13.63
C THR A 448 -43.69 16.21 -12.32
N TYR A 449 -42.98 16.21 -11.20
CA TYR A 449 -43.61 16.48 -9.90
C TYR A 449 -44.28 17.87 -9.88
N ASP A 450 -43.61 18.88 -10.41
CA ASP A 450 -44.12 20.26 -10.44
C ASP A 450 -45.44 20.36 -11.23
N GLU A 451 -45.55 19.65 -12.35
CA GLU A 451 -46.80 19.58 -13.13
C GLU A 451 -47.92 18.91 -12.33
N LEU A 452 -47.65 17.78 -11.67
CA LEU A 452 -48.65 17.07 -10.87
C LEU A 452 -49.10 17.86 -9.64
N ALA A 453 -48.17 18.57 -8.99
CA ALA A 453 -48.48 19.45 -7.87
C ALA A 453 -49.38 20.61 -8.33
N TYR A 454 -49.09 21.19 -9.50
CA TYR A 454 -49.91 22.22 -10.10
C TYR A 454 -51.31 21.71 -10.49
N GLU A 455 -51.40 20.55 -11.14
CA GLU A 455 -52.68 19.92 -11.49
C GLU A 455 -53.53 19.60 -10.27
N LEU A 456 -52.93 19.10 -9.17
CA LEU A 456 -53.64 18.89 -7.91
C LEU A 456 -54.20 20.21 -7.36
N GLY A 457 -53.41 21.28 -7.42
CA GLY A 457 -53.86 22.63 -7.03
C GLY A 457 -55.07 23.09 -7.84
N LEU A 458 -55.08 22.85 -9.15
CA LEU A 458 -56.22 23.16 -10.01
C LEU A 458 -57.46 22.33 -9.64
N VAL A 459 -57.32 21.01 -9.45
CA VAL A 459 -58.43 20.14 -9.04
C VAL A 459 -59.01 20.59 -7.70
N LYS A 460 -58.18 20.90 -6.69
CA LYS A 460 -58.62 21.44 -5.40
C LYS A 460 -59.41 22.73 -5.54
N SER A 461 -58.93 23.65 -6.39
CA SER A 461 -59.65 24.90 -6.68
C SER A 461 -60.99 24.64 -7.36
N SER A 462 -61.04 23.74 -8.34
CA SER A 462 -62.28 23.38 -9.05
C SER A 462 -63.31 22.71 -8.14
N VAL A 463 -62.89 21.80 -7.25
CA VAL A 463 -63.78 21.19 -6.24
C VAL A 463 -64.34 22.28 -5.33
N SER A 464 -63.47 23.14 -4.78
CA SER A 464 -63.87 24.20 -3.84
C SER A 464 -64.88 25.16 -4.47
N LYS A 465 -64.60 25.63 -5.69
CA LYS A 465 -65.51 26.53 -6.44
C LYS A 465 -66.85 25.86 -6.78
N LYS A 466 -66.83 24.58 -7.18
CA LYS A 466 -68.06 23.83 -7.47
C LYS A 466 -68.88 23.58 -6.20
N LEU A 467 -68.22 23.29 -5.09
CA LEU A 467 -68.85 23.12 -3.77
C LEU A 467 -69.55 24.41 -3.35
N ALA A 468 -68.84 25.54 -3.37
CA ALA A 468 -69.40 26.86 -3.08
C ALA A 468 -70.60 27.19 -3.97
N PHE A 469 -70.49 26.95 -5.29
CA PHE A 469 -71.59 27.15 -6.23
C PHE A 469 -72.83 26.30 -5.87
N LEU A 470 -72.66 25.01 -5.61
CA LEU A 470 -73.79 24.13 -5.27
C LEU A 470 -74.42 24.46 -3.92
N GLU A 471 -73.63 24.87 -2.93
CA GLU A 471 -74.14 25.37 -1.65
C GLU A 471 -75.00 26.61 -1.85
N ASN A 472 -74.53 27.55 -2.68
CA ASN A 472 -75.27 28.78 -2.98
C ASN A 472 -76.56 28.50 -3.74
N GLN A 473 -76.55 27.57 -4.69
CA GLN A 473 -77.76 27.14 -5.40
C GLN A 473 -78.76 26.43 -4.49
N THR A 474 -78.29 25.70 -3.47
CA THR A 474 -79.16 25.06 -2.47
C THR A 474 -79.87 26.12 -1.61
N VAL A 475 -79.14 27.15 -1.19
CA VAL A 475 -79.71 28.30 -0.47
C VAL A 475 -80.74 29.03 -1.32
N ALA A 476 -80.41 29.32 -2.59
CA ALA A 476 -81.33 29.98 -3.52
C ALA A 476 -82.63 29.18 -3.74
N ARG A 477 -82.55 27.84 -3.83
CA ARG A 477 -83.74 26.96 -3.95
C ARG A 477 -84.65 27.03 -2.73
N ASN A 478 -84.09 27.21 -1.54
CA ASN A 478 -84.86 27.26 -0.29
C ASN A 478 -85.46 28.63 0.01
N MET A 479 -85.07 29.68 -0.71
CA MET A 479 -85.59 31.05 -0.54
C MET A 479 -86.67 31.35 -1.59
N THR A 480 -87.94 31.16 -1.19
CA THR A 480 -89.11 31.36 -2.08
C THR A 480 -89.54 32.82 -2.25
N ASN A 481 -89.03 33.73 -1.41
CA ASN A 481 -89.52 35.12 -1.32
C ASN A 481 -88.77 36.09 -2.26
N LEU A 482 -87.80 35.61 -3.03
CA LEU A 482 -87.00 36.42 -3.96
C LEU A 482 -87.26 36.00 -5.41
N THR A 483 -87.20 36.97 -6.33
CA THR A 483 -87.22 36.66 -7.76
C THR A 483 -85.86 36.05 -8.19
N PRO A 484 -85.83 35.18 -9.23
CA PRO A 484 -84.58 34.60 -9.73
C PRO A 484 -83.52 35.65 -10.12
N ILE A 485 -83.95 36.80 -10.62
CA ILE A 485 -83.06 37.90 -11.03
C ILE A 485 -82.37 38.55 -9.82
N GLN A 486 -83.11 38.78 -8.73
CA GLN A 486 -82.54 39.34 -7.48
C GLN A 486 -81.57 38.38 -6.81
N LEU A 487 -81.88 37.08 -6.83
CA LEU A 487 -80.97 36.04 -6.33
C LEU A 487 -79.67 36.00 -7.15
N GLU A 488 -79.75 36.10 -8.47
CA GLU A 488 -78.59 36.10 -9.36
C GLU A 488 -77.71 37.37 -9.15
N GLU A 489 -78.34 38.52 -8.90
CA GLU A 489 -77.64 39.77 -8.55
C GLU A 489 -76.87 39.64 -7.22
N PHE A 490 -77.52 39.14 -6.16
CA PHE A 490 -76.86 38.93 -4.86
C PHE A 490 -75.76 37.88 -4.93
N GLU A 491 -75.96 36.79 -5.67
CA GLU A 491 -74.95 35.74 -5.87
C GLU A 491 -73.75 36.26 -6.66
N SER A 492 -73.97 37.12 -7.67
CA SER A 492 -72.90 37.74 -8.45
C SER A 492 -72.05 38.67 -7.60
N VAL A 493 -72.68 39.52 -6.77
CA VAL A 493 -71.98 40.41 -5.84
C VAL A 493 -71.21 39.63 -4.79
N PHE A 494 -71.85 38.65 -4.14
CA PHE A 494 -71.19 37.83 -3.13
C PHE A 494 -69.92 37.16 -3.68
N ARG A 495 -70.00 36.55 -4.87
CA ARG A 495 -68.85 35.92 -5.53
C ARG A 495 -67.79 36.89 -6.01
N HIS A 496 -68.15 38.13 -6.34
CA HIS A 496 -67.18 39.14 -6.75
C HIS A 496 -66.26 39.55 -5.59
N PHE A 497 -66.80 39.58 -4.38
CA PHE A 497 -66.07 40.01 -3.18
C PHE A 497 -65.47 38.86 -2.37
N ASP A 498 -65.95 37.62 -2.52
CA ASP A 498 -65.31 36.39 -2.02
C ASP A 498 -64.07 36.03 -2.85
N ARG A 499 -62.95 36.69 -2.57
CA ARG A 499 -61.72 36.57 -3.37
C ARG A 499 -60.99 35.26 -3.17
N ASP A 500 -61.11 34.65 -2.00
CA ASP A 500 -60.45 33.39 -1.67
C ASP A 500 -61.31 32.16 -1.99
N SER A 501 -62.55 32.37 -2.47
CA SER A 501 -63.52 31.31 -2.77
C SER A 501 -63.83 30.45 -1.54
N SER A 502 -63.79 31.05 -0.35
CA SER A 502 -64.10 30.41 0.93
C SER A 502 -65.61 30.17 1.12
N ASN A 503 -66.44 30.75 0.24
CA ASN A 503 -67.88 30.82 0.37
C ASN A 503 -68.35 31.61 1.60
N THR A 504 -67.51 32.53 2.08
CA THR A 504 -67.76 33.41 3.22
C THR A 504 -67.20 34.79 2.94
N LEU A 505 -67.87 35.84 3.44
CA LEU A 505 -67.36 37.21 3.37
C LEU A 505 -66.85 37.63 4.74
N HIS A 506 -65.59 38.02 4.81
CA HIS A 506 -65.06 38.71 5.98
C HIS A 506 -65.51 40.17 6.00
N GLU A 507 -65.36 40.84 7.13
CA GLU A 507 -65.93 42.17 7.40
C GLU A 507 -65.66 43.21 6.29
N ILE A 508 -64.44 43.25 5.77
CA ILE A 508 -64.04 44.17 4.68
C ILE A 508 -64.75 43.79 3.36
N GLU A 509 -64.83 42.50 3.05
CA GLU A 509 -65.47 41.99 1.83
C GLU A 509 -67.00 42.15 1.90
N PHE A 510 -67.58 41.95 3.08
CA PHE A 510 -68.99 42.16 3.37
C PHE A 510 -69.37 43.63 3.23
N SER A 511 -68.59 44.54 3.84
CA SER A 511 -68.75 45.99 3.67
C SER A 511 -68.74 46.41 2.20
N ALA A 512 -67.76 45.92 1.44
CA ALA A 512 -67.61 46.23 0.02
C ALA A 512 -68.75 45.66 -0.83
N ALA A 513 -69.23 44.45 -0.51
CA ALA A 513 -70.39 43.85 -1.15
C ALA A 513 -71.67 44.67 -0.93
N LEU A 514 -71.94 45.11 0.30
CA LEU A 514 -73.08 45.95 0.63
C LEU A 514 -73.02 47.32 -0.09
N ALA A 515 -71.85 47.96 -0.09
CA ALA A 515 -71.65 49.22 -0.79
C ALA A 515 -71.93 49.09 -2.31
N SER A 516 -71.60 47.96 -2.93
CA SER A 516 -71.87 47.70 -4.36
C SER A 516 -73.35 47.54 -4.69
N LEU A 517 -74.17 47.15 -3.70
CA LEU A 517 -75.63 47.03 -3.79
C LEU A 517 -76.35 48.32 -3.37
N GLY A 518 -75.61 49.40 -3.10
CA GLY A 518 -76.14 50.70 -2.72
C GLY A 518 -76.43 50.89 -1.22
N LEU A 519 -76.03 49.92 -0.39
CA LEU A 519 -76.16 49.99 1.07
C LEU A 519 -74.83 50.48 1.67
N VAL A 520 -74.76 51.79 1.98
CA VAL A 520 -73.57 52.42 2.56
C VAL A 520 -73.83 52.73 4.03
N TYR A 521 -73.03 52.12 4.90
CA TYR A 521 -72.99 52.35 6.34
C TYR A 521 -71.69 53.09 6.70
N ASP A 522 -71.65 53.79 7.84
CA ASP A 522 -70.39 54.28 8.39
C ASP A 522 -69.57 53.15 9.05
N GLU A 523 -68.31 53.41 9.41
CA GLU A 523 -67.39 52.36 9.91
C GLU A 523 -67.89 51.72 11.22
N ASP A 524 -68.51 52.49 12.11
CA ASP A 524 -68.99 52.00 13.41
C ASP A 524 -70.30 51.20 13.24
N GLU A 525 -71.24 51.67 12.41
CA GLU A 525 -72.48 50.97 12.08
C GLU A 525 -72.22 49.68 11.30
N MET A 526 -71.26 49.67 10.37
CA MET A 526 -70.95 48.48 9.57
C MET A 526 -70.43 47.33 10.43
N HIS A 527 -69.59 47.63 11.44
CA HIS A 527 -69.10 46.62 12.37
C HIS A 527 -70.24 45.94 13.13
N GLU A 528 -71.22 46.72 13.60
CA GLU A 528 -72.40 46.18 14.29
C GLU A 528 -73.26 45.31 13.35
N VAL A 529 -73.51 45.78 12.13
CA VAL A 529 -74.28 45.04 11.10
C VAL A 529 -73.58 43.73 10.71
N PHE A 530 -72.24 43.73 10.61
CA PHE A 530 -71.46 42.52 10.34
C PHE A 530 -71.57 41.52 11.50
N LEU A 531 -71.44 41.98 12.76
CA LEU A 531 -71.56 41.11 13.93
C LEU A 531 -72.96 40.50 14.06
N GLU A 532 -74.01 41.28 13.81
CA GLU A 532 -75.40 40.82 13.84
C GLU A 532 -75.67 39.79 12.75
N THR A 533 -75.21 40.05 11.52
CA THR A 533 -75.43 39.17 10.36
C THR A 533 -74.60 37.88 10.44
N CYS A 534 -73.34 37.96 10.87
CA CYS A 534 -72.45 36.82 11.03
C CYS A 534 -72.87 35.92 12.22
N GLY A 535 -73.40 36.53 13.28
CA GLY A 535 -73.79 35.86 14.50
C GLY A 535 -72.60 35.52 15.40
N GLN A 536 -72.79 35.69 16.71
CA GLN A 536 -71.73 35.64 17.73
C GLN A 536 -70.86 34.37 17.67
N THR A 537 -71.45 33.21 17.39
CA THR A 537 -70.75 31.91 17.33
C THR A 537 -69.81 31.77 16.12
N ARG A 538 -70.11 32.42 14.98
CA ARG A 538 -69.24 32.37 13.79
C ARG A 538 -68.14 33.41 13.86
N VAL A 539 -68.42 34.56 14.47
CA VAL A 539 -67.42 35.60 14.78
C VAL A 539 -66.34 35.05 15.70
N GLU A 540 -66.70 34.33 16.76
CA GLU A 540 -65.74 33.67 17.68
C GLU A 540 -64.83 32.65 16.98
N ARG A 541 -65.29 32.06 15.87
CA ARG A 541 -64.53 31.10 15.05
C ARG A 541 -63.84 31.74 13.85
N ASN A 542 -63.91 33.07 13.72
CA ASN A 542 -63.40 33.83 12.58
C ASN A 542 -63.88 33.27 11.22
N ALA A 543 -65.16 32.87 11.13
CA ALA A 543 -65.69 32.09 10.02
C ALA A 543 -66.49 32.91 8.97
N GLY A 544 -66.51 34.25 9.09
CA GLY A 544 -67.16 35.15 8.13
C GLY A 544 -68.69 34.98 7.98
N VAL A 545 -69.30 35.88 7.21
CA VAL A 545 -70.72 35.85 6.82
C VAL A 545 -70.90 34.85 5.67
N SER A 546 -71.70 33.82 5.89
CA SER A 546 -72.02 32.84 4.82
C SER A 546 -72.99 33.41 3.79
N PHE A 547 -73.05 32.81 2.59
CA PHE A 547 -74.01 33.21 1.56
C PHE A 547 -75.47 33.17 2.05
N GLU A 548 -75.84 32.18 2.87
CA GLU A 548 -77.18 32.10 3.46
C GLU A 548 -77.48 33.30 4.37
N GLN A 549 -76.53 33.70 5.22
CA GLN A 549 -76.68 34.85 6.11
C GLN A 549 -76.72 36.16 5.32
N PHE A 550 -75.89 36.27 4.29
CA PHE A 550 -75.90 37.40 3.37
C PHE A 550 -77.26 37.55 2.68
N ILE A 551 -77.83 36.47 2.14
CA ILE A 551 -79.15 36.51 1.51
C ILE A 551 -80.26 36.86 2.52
N ARG A 552 -80.25 36.25 3.72
CA ARG A 552 -81.24 36.58 4.75
C ARG A 552 -81.18 38.05 5.16
N PHE A 553 -79.98 38.61 5.27
CA PHE A 553 -79.79 40.03 5.52
C PHE A 553 -80.33 40.88 4.35
N MET A 554 -79.96 40.56 3.11
CA MET A 554 -80.45 41.28 1.93
C MET A 554 -81.98 41.26 1.81
N VAL A 555 -82.62 40.13 2.12
CA VAL A 555 -84.10 40.03 2.18
C VAL A 555 -84.65 40.97 3.25
N SER A 556 -84.07 40.97 4.45
CA SER A 556 -84.57 41.79 5.57
C SER A 556 -84.47 43.31 5.31
N VAL A 557 -83.53 43.73 4.46
CA VAL A 557 -83.32 45.15 4.11
C VAL A 557 -84.11 45.56 2.86
N THR A 558 -84.53 44.62 2.01
CA THR A 558 -85.23 44.89 0.73
C THR A 558 -86.74 44.60 0.73
N GLU A 559 -87.28 43.97 1.77
CA GLU A 559 -88.73 43.72 1.90
C GLU A 559 -89.50 45.03 2.18
N ASP A 560 -90.46 45.36 1.31
CA ASP A 560 -91.27 46.58 1.35
C ASP A 560 -92.21 46.57 2.58
N GLN A 561 -92.01 47.45 3.56
CA GLN A 561 -92.73 47.40 4.85
C GLN A 561 -94.20 47.88 4.79
N ASN A 562 -94.70 48.30 3.62
CA ASN A 562 -96.04 48.90 3.49
C ASN A 562 -97.04 47.95 2.82
N THR A 563 -98.12 47.62 3.53
CA THR A 563 -99.21 46.78 3.00
C THR A 563 -100.14 47.53 2.04
N ALA A 564 -100.79 46.81 1.10
CA ALA A 564 -101.75 47.41 0.16
C ALA A 564 -102.90 48.15 0.88
N GLU A 565 -103.38 47.63 2.02
CA GLU A 565 -104.34 48.31 2.89
C GLU A 565 -103.80 49.64 3.45
N GLN A 566 -102.53 49.72 3.85
CA GLN A 566 -101.94 50.96 4.36
C GLN A 566 -101.80 52.01 3.27
N VAL A 567 -101.37 51.61 2.07
CA VAL A 567 -101.31 52.51 0.91
C VAL A 567 -102.70 53.01 0.54
N PHE A 568 -103.70 52.13 0.53
CA PHE A 568 -105.10 52.50 0.31
C PHE A 568 -105.62 53.47 1.37
N GLN A 569 -105.26 53.26 2.64
CA GLN A 569 -105.64 54.13 3.74
C GLN A 569 -105.00 55.53 3.62
N SER A 570 -103.75 55.61 3.17
CA SER A 570 -103.09 56.89 2.86
C SER A 570 -103.80 57.64 1.73
N PHE A 571 -104.22 56.95 0.66
CA PHE A 571 -105.04 57.56 -0.40
C PHE A 571 -106.39 58.06 0.13
N LYS A 572 -106.99 57.34 1.07
CA LYS A 572 -108.26 57.73 1.70
C LYS A 572 -108.10 58.96 2.61
N GLU A 573 -106.97 59.11 3.29
CA GLU A 573 -106.63 60.30 4.07
C GLU A 573 -106.39 61.51 3.16
N VAL A 574 -105.67 61.31 2.05
CA VAL A 574 -105.48 62.34 1.01
C VAL A 574 -106.81 62.78 0.40
N ALA A 575 -107.76 61.86 0.21
CA ALA A 575 -109.08 62.14 -0.31
C ALA A 575 -110.08 62.71 0.73
N ASP A 576 -109.64 62.99 1.97
CA ASP A 576 -110.49 63.43 3.09
C ASP A 576 -111.67 62.47 3.34
N GLY A 577 -111.38 61.17 3.32
CA GLY A 577 -112.34 60.09 3.59
C GLY A 577 -113.24 59.69 2.42
N LYS A 578 -113.11 60.32 1.24
CA LYS A 578 -113.91 59.99 0.05
C LYS A 578 -113.46 58.65 -0.57
N PRO A 579 -114.38 57.92 -1.22
CA PRO A 579 -114.04 56.68 -1.95
C PRO A 579 -113.33 56.93 -3.30
N TYR A 580 -113.10 58.20 -3.66
CA TYR A 580 -112.39 58.63 -4.86
C TYR A 580 -111.45 59.79 -4.50
N VAL A 581 -110.33 59.89 -5.19
CA VAL A 581 -109.35 60.98 -5.03
C VAL A 581 -109.48 61.91 -6.22
N THR A 582 -109.58 63.23 -6.00
CA THR A 582 -109.55 64.20 -7.10
C THR A 582 -108.14 64.71 -7.39
N GLU A 583 -107.91 65.22 -8.60
CA GLU A 583 -106.65 65.90 -8.94
C GLU A 583 -106.30 67.00 -7.92
N LEU A 584 -107.32 67.70 -7.42
CA LEU A 584 -107.15 68.77 -6.45
C LEU A 584 -106.74 68.24 -5.06
N ASP A 585 -107.26 67.06 -4.66
CA ASP A 585 -106.88 66.38 -3.42
C ASP A 585 -105.39 65.90 -3.48
N LEU A 586 -104.93 65.43 -4.65
CA LEU A 586 -103.52 65.04 -4.87
C LEU A 586 -102.56 66.25 -4.89
N ARG A 587 -102.95 67.36 -5.52
CA ARG A 587 -102.14 68.58 -5.56
C ARG A 587 -102.01 69.26 -4.18
N HIS A 588 -103.00 69.06 -3.30
CA HIS A 588 -102.98 69.61 -1.95
C HIS A 588 -102.21 68.74 -0.93
N SER A 589 -101.81 67.52 -1.29
CA SER A 589 -101.16 66.55 -0.39
C SER A 589 -99.63 66.47 -0.55
N LEU A 590 -99.00 67.55 -1.04
CA LEU A 590 -97.54 67.70 -1.20
C LEU A 590 -96.89 66.63 -2.12
N ILE A 591 -97.68 65.96 -2.97
CA ILE A 591 -97.18 65.00 -3.95
C ILE A 591 -96.50 65.75 -5.11
N PRO A 592 -95.31 65.33 -5.56
CA PRO A 592 -94.64 65.96 -6.72
C PRO A 592 -95.49 65.94 -7.99
N GLU A 593 -95.50 67.03 -8.77
CA GLU A 593 -96.38 67.16 -9.95
C GLU A 593 -96.18 66.04 -10.99
N GLU A 594 -94.94 65.57 -11.21
CA GLU A 594 -94.66 64.47 -12.14
C GLU A 594 -95.34 63.14 -11.76
N LEU A 595 -95.53 62.89 -10.47
CA LEU A 595 -96.22 61.71 -9.97
C LEU A 595 -97.74 61.87 -10.05
N ILE A 596 -98.24 63.10 -9.87
CA ILE A 596 -99.68 63.39 -10.04
C ILE A 596 -100.10 63.14 -11.48
N ASP A 597 -99.31 63.58 -12.47
CA ASP A 597 -99.61 63.36 -13.89
C ASP A 597 -99.64 61.86 -14.23
N ASN A 598 -98.68 61.08 -13.70
CA ASN A 598 -98.68 59.63 -13.87
C ASN A 598 -99.89 58.96 -13.20
N LEU A 599 -100.33 59.43 -12.03
CA LEU A 599 -101.53 58.91 -11.35
C LEU A 599 -102.81 59.24 -12.14
N LEU A 600 -102.89 60.40 -12.78
CA LEU A 600 -104.03 60.78 -13.62
C LEU A 600 -104.16 59.92 -14.89
N GLU A 601 -103.05 59.43 -15.44
CA GLU A 601 -103.05 58.52 -16.59
C GLU A 601 -103.29 57.06 -16.18
N SER A 602 -102.75 56.63 -15.04
CA SER A 602 -102.77 55.23 -14.62
C SER A 602 -103.97 54.84 -13.74
N MET A 603 -104.57 55.77 -13.00
CA MET A 603 -105.73 55.47 -12.17
C MET A 603 -107.01 55.36 -13.01
N PRO A 604 -107.84 54.32 -12.79
CA PRO A 604 -109.11 54.20 -13.47
C PRO A 604 -110.03 55.37 -13.11
N ARG A 605 -110.55 56.06 -14.14
CA ARG A 605 -111.55 57.13 -13.95
C ARG A 605 -112.86 56.52 -13.47
N HIS A 606 -113.38 57.06 -12.37
CA HIS A 606 -114.58 56.57 -11.70
C HIS A 606 -115.88 57.09 -12.33
#